data_AF-A0A927TQH5-F1
#
_entry.id   AF-A0A927TQH5-F1
#
_cell.length_a   1.000
_cell.length_b   1.000
_cell.length_c   1.000
_cell.angle_alpha   90.00
_cell.angle_beta   90.00
_cell.angle_gamma   90.00
#
_symmetry.space_group_name_H-M   'P 1'
#
loop_
_entity.id
_entity.type
_entity.pdbx_description
1 polymer ?
#
loop_
_entity_poly.entity_id
_entity_poly.type
_entity_poly.pdbx_seq_one_letter_code
_entity_poly.pdbx_strand_id
1 'polypeptide(L)'
;MISVDEYKKKTQETGEDYPLLTLEEFFVDNNDEYSIAPNQAEEGRPSLDVIYAKFKSLESKDDIAWIRVILHDDTEIIESEDGE
;
A
#
# COMPACT_ATOMS: atom_id res chain seq x y z
N MET A 1 -3.28 -6.11 -3.67
CA MET A 1 -2.08 -5.45 -3.14
C MET A 1 -1.01 -5.57 -4.23
N ILE A 2 -0.03 -4.67 -4.27
CA ILE A 2 1.07 -4.72 -5.25
C ILE A 2 1.70 -6.11 -5.26
N SER A 3 1.92 -6.65 -6.45
CA SER A 3 2.58 -7.95 -6.59
C SER A 3 4.10 -7.84 -6.35
N VAL A 4 4.73 -8.96 -6.00
CA VAL A 4 6.20 -9.01 -5.83
C VAL A 4 6.93 -8.61 -7.11
N ASP A 5 6.41 -9.00 -8.28
CA ASP A 5 7.01 -8.66 -9.57
C ASP A 5 6.90 -7.17 -9.89
N GLU A 6 5.75 -6.55 -9.64
CA GLU A 6 5.57 -5.10 -9.78
C GLU A 6 6.46 -4.33 -8.80
N TYR A 7 6.58 -4.81 -7.56
CA TYR A 7 7.49 -4.23 -6.57
C TYR A 7 8.95 -4.26 -7.04
N LYS A 8 9.45 -5.44 -7.43
CA LYS A 8 10.82 -5.62 -7.93
C LYS A 8 11.10 -4.71 -9.14
N LYS A 9 10.16 -4.64 -10.08
CA LYS A 9 10.27 -3.76 -11.26
C LYS A 9 10.40 -2.29 -10.83
N LYS A 10 9.58 -1.85 -9.89
CA LYS A 10 9.54 -0.45 -9.46
C LYS A 10 10.78 -0.04 -8.66
N THR A 11 11.30 -0.92 -7.82
CA THR A 11 12.61 -0.73 -7.16
C THR A 11 13.73 -0.58 -8.19
N GLN A 12 13.73 -1.37 -9.27
CA GLN A 12 14.72 -1.23 -10.34
C GLN A 12 14.58 0.09 -11.12
N GLU A 13 13.36 0.55 -11.39
CA GLU A 13 13.08 1.78 -12.13
C GLU A 13 13.41 3.04 -11.32
N THR A 14 13.13 3.02 -10.01
CA THR A 14 13.35 4.16 -9.11
C THR A 14 14.75 4.19 -8.51
N GLY A 15 15.39 3.03 -8.36
CA GLY A 15 16.64 2.87 -7.61
C GLY A 15 16.45 2.99 -6.08
N GLU A 16 15.21 2.96 -5.60
CA GLU A 16 14.88 3.04 -4.18
C GLU A 16 14.51 1.66 -3.63
N ASP A 17 15.10 1.28 -2.48
CA ASP A 17 14.82 -0.01 -1.84
C ASP A 17 13.35 -0.13 -1.38
N TYR A 18 12.69 1.01 -1.10
CA TYR A 18 11.28 1.11 -0.70
C TYR A 18 10.56 2.17 -1.54
N PRO A 19 10.17 1.85 -2.79
CA PRO A 19 9.55 2.82 -3.68
C PRO A 19 8.19 3.30 -3.15
N LEU A 20 7.88 4.58 -3.38
CA LEU A 20 6.58 5.16 -3.03
C LEU A 20 5.43 4.54 -3.85
N LEU A 21 4.53 3.82 -3.19
CA LEU A 21 3.37 3.16 -3.78
C LEU A 21 2.18 4.12 -3.96
N THR A 22 1.41 3.95 -5.03
CA THR A 22 0.12 4.60 -5.20
C THR A 22 -0.92 4.00 -4.26
N LEU A 23 -2.06 4.68 -4.13
CA LEU A 23 -3.18 4.16 -3.35
C LEU A 23 -3.72 2.87 -3.97
N GLU A 24 -3.75 2.76 -5.30
CA GLU A 24 -4.18 1.55 -5.99
C GLU A 24 -3.23 0.38 -5.71
N GLU A 25 -1.92 0.61 -5.83
CA GLU A 25 -0.90 -0.41 -5.58
C GLU A 25 -1.00 -0.95 -4.14
N PHE A 26 -1.28 -0.11 -3.14
CA PHE A 26 -1.37 -0.60 -1.76
C PHE A 26 -2.75 -1.15 -1.37
N PHE A 27 -3.85 -0.46 -1.70
CA PHE A 27 -5.18 -0.75 -1.14
C PHE A 27 -6.02 -1.71 -1.98
N VAL A 28 -5.91 -1.70 -3.31
CA VAL A 28 -6.72 -2.59 -4.16
C VAL A 28 -6.29 -4.02 -3.90
N ASP A 29 -7.23 -4.93 -3.66
CA ASP A 29 -7.00 -6.33 -3.27
C ASP A 29 -6.15 -6.50 -2.00
N ASN A 30 -6.10 -5.49 -1.11
CA ASN A 30 -5.52 -5.61 0.22
C ASN A 30 -6.62 -5.77 1.26
N ASN A 31 -6.74 -6.98 1.80
CA ASN A 31 -7.69 -7.31 2.86
C ASN A 31 -7.01 -7.46 4.23
N ASP A 32 -5.70 -7.22 4.33
CA ASP A 32 -4.96 -7.32 5.58
C ASP A 32 -5.08 -6.03 6.38
N GLU A 33 -6.05 -5.97 7.28
CA GLU A 33 -6.26 -4.84 8.19
C GLU A 33 -5.05 -4.58 9.12
N TYR A 34 -4.08 -5.48 9.23
CA TYR A 34 -2.88 -5.26 10.03
C TYR A 34 -1.71 -4.70 9.20
N SER A 35 -1.90 -4.48 7.89
CA SER A 35 -0.85 -4.01 6.97
C SER A 35 -0.53 -2.50 7.05
N ILE A 36 -1.31 -1.70 7.78
CA ILE A 36 -1.06 -0.25 7.98
C ILE A 36 -0.70 0.02 9.44
N ALA A 37 0.39 0.76 9.65
CA ALA A 37 0.80 1.26 10.95
C ALA A 37 -0.12 2.39 11.48
N PRO A 38 -0.46 2.41 12.78
CA PRO A 38 -0.23 1.32 13.73
C PRO A 38 -1.10 0.11 13.36
N ASN A 39 -0.51 -1.08 13.41
CA ASN A 39 -1.15 -2.36 13.03
C ASN A 39 -2.22 -2.80 14.06
N GLN A 40 -2.86 -1.85 14.75
CA GLN A 40 -3.85 -2.06 15.79
C GLN A 40 -5.23 -1.75 15.22
N ALA A 41 -5.67 -2.54 14.24
CA ALA A 41 -6.96 -2.36 13.56
C ALA A 41 -8.14 -2.30 14.55
N GLU A 42 -8.08 -3.11 15.60
CA GLU A 42 -9.14 -3.23 16.61
C GLU A 42 -9.18 -2.05 17.59
N GLU A 43 -8.13 -1.21 17.65
CA GLU A 43 -8.03 -0.08 18.57
C GLU A 43 -8.55 1.23 17.94
N GLY A 44 -9.71 1.15 17.28
CA GLY A 44 -10.43 2.31 16.75
C GLY A 44 -9.89 2.88 15.44
N ARG A 45 -8.93 2.19 14.79
CA ARG A 45 -8.52 2.54 13.42
C ARG A 45 -9.70 2.26 12.46
N PRO A 46 -10.04 3.18 11.54
CA PRO A 46 -11.00 2.89 10.48
C PRO A 46 -10.50 1.73 9.60
N SER A 47 -11.41 0.94 9.03
CA SER A 47 -11.04 -0.14 8.11
C SER A 47 -10.25 0.38 6.91
N LEU A 48 -9.49 -0.51 6.26
CA LEU A 48 -8.73 -0.14 5.06
C LEU A 48 -9.61 0.48 3.98
N ASP A 49 -10.82 -0.05 3.76
CA ASP A 49 -11.77 0.52 2.79
C ASP A 49 -12.14 1.98 3.09
N VAL A 50 -12.35 2.30 4.37
CA VAL A 50 -12.71 3.66 4.80
C VAL A 50 -11.52 4.60 4.62
N ILE A 51 -10.31 4.13 4.96
CA ILE A 51 -9.07 4.90 4.76
C ILE A 51 -8.84 5.12 3.26
N TYR A 52 -8.97 4.08 2.45
CA TYR A 52 -8.79 4.14 1.00
C TYR A 52 -9.75 5.13 0.35
N ALA A 53 -11.05 5.04 0.66
CA ALA A 53 -12.05 5.97 0.15
C ALA A 53 -11.73 7.42 0.54
N LYS A 54 -11.27 7.64 1.77
CA LYS A 54 -10.87 8.96 2.25
C LYS A 54 -9.66 9.50 1.49
N PHE A 55 -8.63 8.68 1.29
CA PHE A 55 -7.42 9.07 0.58
C PHE A 55 -7.67 9.28 -0.92
N LYS A 56 -8.47 8.45 -1.58
CA LYS A 56 -8.89 8.69 -2.97
C LYS A 56 -9.64 10.02 -3.13
N SER A 57 -10.52 10.34 -2.19
CA SER A 57 -11.23 11.63 -2.19
C SER A 57 -10.29 12.83 -1.94
N LEU A 58 -9.18 12.64 -1.24
CA LEU A 58 -8.18 13.69 -1.04
C LEU A 58 -7.27 13.82 -2.25
N GLU A 59 -6.78 12.70 -2.80
CA GLU A 59 -5.94 12.68 -4.00
C GLU A 59 -6.63 13.33 -5.22
N SER A 60 -7.96 13.32 -5.28
CA SER A 60 -8.72 13.98 -6.36
C SER A 60 -8.84 15.49 -6.23
N LYS A 61 -8.25 16.12 -5.21
CA LYS A 61 -8.34 17.57 -5.02
C LYS A 61 -7.18 18.29 -5.72
N ASP A 62 -7.48 19.42 -6.35
CA ASP A 62 -6.48 20.22 -7.09
C ASP A 62 -5.35 20.79 -6.21
N ASP A 63 -5.55 20.87 -4.89
CA ASP A 63 -4.57 21.34 -3.91
C ASP A 63 -3.66 20.24 -3.35
N ILE A 64 -3.85 18.99 -3.76
CA ILE A 64 -3.07 17.83 -3.34
C ILE A 64 -2.34 17.25 -4.56
N ALA A 65 -1.01 17.29 -4.54
CA ALA A 65 -0.21 16.77 -5.66
C ALA A 65 -0.32 15.24 -5.80
N TRP A 66 -0.25 14.51 -4.68
CA TRP A 66 -0.39 13.06 -4.62
C TRP A 66 -0.43 12.58 -3.17
N ILE A 67 -0.96 11.38 -2.97
CA ILE A 67 -0.85 10.62 -1.70
C ILE A 67 -0.19 9.29 -2.02
N ARG A 68 0.86 8.93 -1.28
CA ARG A 68 1.64 7.71 -1.51
C ARG A 68 1.85 6.95 -0.21
N VAL A 69 2.05 5.65 -0.33
CA VAL A 69 2.37 4.73 0.77
C VAL A 69 3.83 4.32 0.64
N ILE A 70 4.56 4.32 1.73
CA ILE A 70 5.91 3.75 1.80
C ILE A 70 5.85 2.46 2.60
N LEU A 71 6.51 1.42 2.10
CA LEU A 71 6.66 0.18 2.86
C LEU A 71 7.68 0.40 3.98
N HIS A 72 7.42 -0.19 5.15
CA HIS A 72 8.35 -0.15 6.27
C HIS A 72 9.49 -1.14 6.02
N ASP A 73 10.65 -0.93 6.66
CA ASP A 73 11.85 -1.72 6.39
C ASP A 73 11.73 -3.19 6.80
N ASP A 74 10.83 -3.47 7.74
CA ASP A 74 10.43 -4.79 8.21
C ASP A 74 9.26 -5.43 7.44
N THR A 75 8.85 -4.85 6.30
CA THR A 75 7.79 -5.45 5.46
C THR A 75 8.24 -6.81 4.94
N GLU A 76 7.49 -7.86 5.26
CA GLU A 76 7.74 -9.20 4.75
C GLU A 76 7.31 -9.31 3.28
N ILE A 77 8.22 -9.78 2.42
CA ILE A 77 7.91 -10.08 1.02
C ILE A 77 7.55 -11.56 0.92
N ILE A 78 6.25 -11.83 0.76
CA ILE A 78 5.73 -13.19 0.58
C ILE A 78 5.47 -13.40 -0.90
N GLU A 79 6.24 -14.29 -1.53
CA GLU A 79 5.90 -14.81 -2.85
C GLU A 79 4.71 -15.75 -2.66
N SER A 80 3.53 -15.38 -3.17
CA SER A 80 2.41 -16.31 -3.25
C SER A 80 2.85 -17.46 -4.14
N GLU A 81 2.97 -18.67 -3.58
CA GLU A 81 3.11 -19.89 -4.37
C GLU A 81 1.92 -19.92 -5.32
N ASP A 82 2.17 -19.72 -6.61
CA ASP A 82 1.18 -19.93 -7.67
C ASP A 82 0.48 -21.25 -7.41
N GLY A 83 -0.85 -21.20 -7.32
CA GLY A 83 -1.67 -22.38 -7.09
C GLY A 83 -1.36 -23.50 -8.07
N GLU A 84 -1.17 -24.71 -7.54
CA GLU A 84 -1.27 -25.96 -8.32
C GLU A 84 -2.62 -26.09 -9.04
#